data_AF-A0A016SYH8-F1
#
_entry.id   AF-A0A016SYH8-F1
#
_cell.length_a   1.000
_cell.length_b   1.000
_cell.length_c   1.000
_cell.angle_alpha   90.00
_cell.angle_beta   90.00
_cell.angle_gamma   90.00
#
_symmetry.space_group_name_H-M   'P 1'
#
loop_
_entity.id
_entity.type
_entity.pdbx_description
1 polymer ?
#
loop_
_entity_poly.entity_id
_entity_poly.type
_entity_poly.pdbx_seq_one_letter_code
_entity_poly.pdbx_strand_id
1 'polypeptide(L)'
;MRSPPARLTTPLSCSGLPYVHSPQRIAYTGKAIKAMELINSPAAALSYGNMLVIAIAIAALYISSEAKIFHEISPHAARPFYYKVSGRAYRKYIAIATMENTPIKVMRKKSLEWAKKHGVKAEMEKFYKEQAEESEKREKKIIALLENAAKAYRKYLTLFDDNKTARQIAQDEQKLHNERPKEYYLFKYVDQMLELL
;
A
#
# COMPACT_ATOMS: atom_id res chain seq x y z
N MET A 1 -45.63 15.25 -39.07
CA MET A 1 -45.04 16.03 -37.96
C MET A 1 -45.34 15.36 -36.63
N ARG A 2 -44.30 15.16 -35.82
CA ARG A 2 -44.25 15.00 -34.35
C ARG A 2 -44.80 13.72 -33.68
N SER A 3 -43.85 12.87 -33.26
CA SER A 3 -43.85 12.06 -32.02
C SER A 3 -43.93 12.96 -30.75
N PRO A 4 -43.91 12.43 -29.51
CA PRO A 4 -44.50 11.22 -28.89
C PRO A 4 -45.24 11.56 -27.56
N PRO A 5 -45.84 10.58 -26.84
CA PRO A 5 -46.27 10.77 -25.46
C PRO A 5 -45.18 10.30 -24.48
N ALA A 6 -44.94 11.07 -23.42
CA ALA A 6 -44.27 10.57 -22.22
C ALA A 6 -44.65 11.39 -20.99
N ARG A 7 -45.27 10.71 -20.01
CA ARG A 7 -44.87 10.69 -18.59
C ARG A 7 -45.97 10.03 -17.78
N LEU A 8 -45.64 8.93 -17.12
CA LEU A 8 -46.08 8.69 -15.75
C LEU A 8 -44.93 8.03 -14.99
N THR A 9 -44.66 8.66 -13.86
CA THR A 9 -43.69 8.36 -12.81
C THR A 9 -44.17 7.22 -11.92
N THR A 10 -43.26 6.34 -11.47
CA THR A 10 -43.08 5.95 -10.05
C THR A 10 -41.89 4.98 -9.89
N PRO A 11 -41.28 4.91 -8.68
CA PRO A 11 -39.97 4.31 -8.43
C PRO A 11 -40.08 2.85 -7.97
N LEU A 12 -39.10 2.02 -8.36
CA LEU A 12 -38.91 0.68 -7.78
C LEU A 12 -37.76 0.73 -6.76
N SER A 13 -38.15 0.53 -5.51
CA SER A 13 -37.32 0.12 -4.40
C SER A 13 -36.81 -1.30 -4.65
N CYS A 14 -35.49 -1.50 -4.58
CA CYS A 14 -34.86 -2.82 -4.55
C CYS A 14 -33.92 -2.88 -3.34
N SER A 15 -34.47 -3.25 -2.19
CA SER A 15 -33.71 -3.72 -1.02
C SER A 15 -33.84 -5.23 -0.93
N GLY A 16 -32.73 -5.96 -1.05
CA GLY A 16 -32.69 -7.39 -0.72
C GLY A 16 -31.63 -8.18 -1.48
N LEU A 17 -30.39 -8.19 -0.99
CA LEU A 17 -29.46 -9.30 -1.22
C LEU A 17 -28.92 -9.79 0.13
N PRO A 18 -28.98 -11.11 0.42
CA PRO A 18 -28.52 -11.64 1.69
C PRO A 18 -26.99 -11.73 1.74
N TYR A 19 -26.43 -11.19 2.82
CA TYR A 19 -25.04 -11.32 3.22
C TYR A 19 -24.77 -12.78 3.64
N VAL A 20 -24.00 -13.52 2.85
CA VAL A 20 -23.54 -14.88 3.22
C VAL A 20 -22.19 -14.73 3.93
N HIS A 21 -22.20 -14.91 5.25
CA HIS A 21 -21.00 -14.96 6.07
C HIS A 21 -20.44 -16.39 6.01
N SER A 22 -19.36 -16.59 5.25
CA SER A 22 -18.54 -17.80 5.34
C SER A 22 -17.35 -17.53 6.25
N PRO A 23 -17.24 -18.16 7.43
CA PRO A 23 -16.06 -18.03 8.26
C PRO A 23 -14.94 -18.89 7.65
N GLN A 24 -14.00 -18.25 6.95
CA GLN A 24 -12.72 -18.89 6.66
C GLN A 24 -11.96 -19.01 7.98
N ARG A 25 -11.94 -20.22 8.56
CA ARG A 25 -10.98 -20.58 9.60
C ARG A 25 -9.59 -20.64 8.96
N ILE A 26 -8.85 -19.54 9.05
CA ILE A 26 -7.43 -19.51 8.75
C ILE A 26 -6.72 -20.17 9.94
N ALA A 27 -6.07 -21.30 9.71
CA ALA A 27 -5.22 -21.93 10.71
C ALA A 27 -3.94 -21.10 10.85
N TYR A 28 -3.77 -20.42 11.99
CA TYR A 28 -2.59 -19.63 12.27
C TYR A 28 -1.42 -20.53 12.71
N THR A 29 -0.22 -20.25 12.19
CA THR A 29 1.01 -20.89 12.68
C THR A 29 1.43 -20.29 14.02
N GLY A 30 2.19 -21.04 14.84
CA GLY A 30 2.57 -20.63 16.19
C GLY A 30 3.34 -19.30 16.31
N LYS A 31 3.95 -18.80 15.21
CA LYS A 31 4.58 -17.47 15.19
C LYS A 31 3.57 -16.33 15.06
N ALA A 32 2.49 -16.51 14.30
CA ALA A 32 1.42 -15.53 14.17
C ALA A 32 0.61 -15.40 15.49
N ILE A 33 0.41 -16.51 16.20
CA ILE A 33 -0.23 -16.53 17.52
C ILE A 33 0.58 -15.71 18.54
N LYS A 34 1.92 -15.84 18.53
CA LYS A 34 2.80 -15.08 19.43
C LYS A 34 2.84 -13.58 19.13
N ALA A 35 2.69 -13.19 17.86
CA ALA A 35 2.53 -11.79 17.47
C ALA A 35 1.18 -11.20 17.91
N MET A 36 0.11 -12.02 17.91
CA MET A 36 -1.21 -11.63 18.42
C MET A 36 -1.26 -11.57 19.96
N GLU A 37 -0.54 -12.44 20.68
CA GLU A 37 -0.43 -12.36 22.16
C GLU A 37 0.27 -11.07 22.63
N LEU A 38 1.23 -10.55 21.86
CA LEU A 38 1.88 -9.26 22.13
C LEU A 38 0.93 -8.05 21.98
N ILE A 39 -0.17 -8.19 21.24
CA ILE A 39 -1.18 -7.14 20.99
C ILE A 39 -2.24 -7.11 22.12
N ASN A 40 -2.48 -8.24 22.80
CA ASN A 40 -3.56 -8.40 23.77
C ASN A 40 -3.13 -8.28 25.25
N SER A 41 -1.94 -7.73 25.55
CA SER A 41 -1.55 -7.49 26.95
C SER A 41 -2.38 -6.32 27.55
N PRO A 42 -3.08 -6.53 28.68
CA PRO A 42 -4.03 -5.56 29.24
C PRO A 42 -3.40 -4.30 29.86
N ALA A 43 -2.07 -4.17 29.86
CA ALA A 43 -1.37 -3.07 30.53
C ALA A 43 -1.28 -1.76 29.74
N ALA A 44 -1.86 -1.64 28.54
CA ALA A 44 -1.58 -0.51 27.65
C ALA A 44 -2.83 0.27 27.14
N ALA A 45 -4.01 0.02 27.68
CA ALA A 45 -5.32 0.38 27.10
C ALA A 45 -5.71 1.88 26.95
N LEU A 46 -4.80 2.86 26.93
CA LEU A 46 -5.18 4.29 26.79
C LEU A 46 -4.46 5.10 25.69
N SER A 47 -3.67 4.47 24.81
CA SER A 47 -3.06 5.15 23.64
C SER A 47 -2.98 4.19 22.42
N TYR A 48 -4.14 3.71 21.95
CA TYR A 48 -4.20 2.46 21.17
C TYR A 48 -4.43 2.59 19.65
N GLY A 49 -4.88 3.74 19.13
CA GLY A 49 -5.20 3.85 17.69
C GLY A 49 -3.97 3.65 16.78
N ASN A 50 -2.94 4.45 17.00
CA ASN A 50 -1.84 4.59 16.04
C ASN A 50 -0.84 3.41 16.14
N MET A 51 -0.62 2.86 17.34
CA MET A 51 0.19 1.65 17.54
C MET A 51 -0.45 0.43 16.89
N LEU A 52 -1.78 0.31 16.94
CA LEU A 52 -2.50 -0.83 16.36
C LEU A 52 -2.37 -0.82 14.83
N VAL A 53 -2.49 0.34 14.18
CA VAL A 53 -2.33 0.45 12.71
C VAL A 53 -0.91 0.08 12.27
N ILE A 54 0.12 0.56 12.98
CA ILE A 54 1.51 0.22 12.66
C ILE A 54 1.79 -1.27 12.94
N ALA A 55 1.27 -1.82 14.05
CA ALA A 55 1.41 -3.23 14.38
C ALA A 55 0.68 -4.15 13.40
N ILE A 56 -0.52 -3.77 12.94
CA ILE A 56 -1.27 -4.46 11.88
C ILE A 56 -0.50 -4.41 10.56
N ALA A 57 0.07 -3.25 10.20
CA ALA A 57 0.90 -3.13 9.00
C ALA A 57 2.13 -4.04 9.06
N ILE A 58 2.82 -4.08 10.20
CA ILE A 58 3.96 -4.99 10.42
C ILE A 58 3.49 -6.46 10.36
N ALA A 59 2.42 -6.83 11.06
CA ALA A 59 1.91 -8.19 11.07
C ALA A 59 1.46 -8.64 9.66
N ALA A 60 0.79 -7.78 8.90
CA ALA A 60 0.40 -8.07 7.52
C ALA A 60 1.61 -8.27 6.59
N LEU A 61 2.69 -7.51 6.79
CA LEU A 61 3.95 -7.70 6.04
C LEU A 61 4.60 -9.05 6.35
N TYR A 62 4.61 -9.48 7.62
CA TYR A 62 5.18 -10.78 8.01
C TYR A 62 4.30 -11.96 7.56
N ILE A 63 2.97 -11.83 7.59
CA ILE A 63 2.03 -12.85 7.08
C ILE A 63 2.10 -12.97 5.55
N SER A 64 2.44 -11.90 4.84
CA SER A 64 2.55 -11.91 3.37
C SER A 64 3.83 -12.54 2.82
N SER A 65 4.73 -13.04 3.68
CA SER A 65 6.02 -13.61 3.26
C SER A 65 5.92 -14.86 2.37
N GLU A 66 4.74 -15.48 2.23
CA GLU A 66 4.48 -16.58 1.30
C GLU A 66 3.91 -16.12 -0.06
N ALA A 67 3.38 -14.90 -0.16
CA ALA A 67 2.87 -14.36 -1.41
C ALA A 67 4.02 -13.75 -2.23
N LYS A 68 4.13 -14.10 -3.51
CA LYS A 68 5.05 -13.41 -4.42
C LYS A 68 4.51 -11.98 -4.65
N ILE A 69 5.06 -11.01 -3.93
CA ILE A 69 4.70 -9.60 -4.06
C ILE A 69 5.09 -9.14 -5.46
N PHE A 70 4.08 -8.81 -6.27
CA PHE A 70 4.30 -8.19 -7.57
C PHE A 70 4.26 -6.69 -7.35
N HIS A 71 5.42 -6.07 -7.47
CA HIS A 71 5.51 -4.61 -7.42
C HIS A 71 4.98 -4.01 -8.71
N GLU A 72 4.08 -3.04 -8.56
CA GLU A 72 3.57 -2.23 -9.64
C GLU A 72 4.73 -1.40 -10.21
N ILE A 73 4.87 -1.41 -11.53
CA ILE A 73 5.86 -0.57 -12.21
C ILE A 73 5.34 0.85 -12.15
N SER A 74 6.09 1.74 -11.49
CA SER A 74 5.70 3.14 -11.35
C SER A 74 5.31 3.75 -12.70
N PRO A 75 4.21 4.52 -12.78
CA PRO A 75 3.87 5.30 -13.98
C PRO A 75 5.01 6.21 -14.45
N HIS A 76 5.90 6.62 -13.53
CA HIS A 76 7.05 7.48 -13.79
C HIS A 76 8.34 6.71 -14.13
N ALA A 77 8.33 5.37 -14.10
CA ALA A 77 9.49 4.59 -14.47
C ALA A 77 9.85 4.83 -15.94
N ALA A 78 11.08 5.27 -16.20
CA ALA A 78 11.57 5.50 -17.55
C ALA A 78 11.55 4.18 -18.34
N ARG A 79 10.93 4.20 -19.53
CA ARG A 79 10.79 3.03 -20.39
C ARG A 79 11.87 3.07 -21.48
N PRO A 80 12.95 2.27 -21.38
CA PRO A 80 14.15 2.43 -22.20
C PRO A 80 13.94 2.10 -23.69
N PHE A 81 12.78 1.55 -24.06
CA PHE A 81 12.40 1.23 -25.44
C PHE A 81 11.48 2.28 -26.09
N TYR A 82 11.10 3.36 -25.37
CA TYR A 82 10.15 4.37 -25.86
C TYR A 82 10.58 4.99 -27.19
N TYR A 83 11.83 5.41 -27.32
CA TYR A 83 12.36 6.08 -28.51
C TYR A 83 12.62 5.14 -29.70
N LYS A 84 12.56 3.82 -29.48
CA LYS A 84 12.81 2.81 -30.52
C LYS A 84 11.54 2.33 -31.23
N VAL A 85 10.37 2.77 -30.77
CA VAL A 85 9.08 2.35 -31.32
C VAL A 85 8.29 3.55 -31.82
N SER A 86 7.42 3.34 -32.81
CA SER A 86 6.53 4.41 -33.25
C SER A 86 5.55 4.82 -32.15
N GLY A 87 5.10 6.08 -32.16
CA GLY A 87 4.09 6.55 -31.19
C GLY A 87 2.78 5.74 -31.22
N ARG A 88 2.44 5.11 -32.36
CA ARG A 88 1.30 4.17 -32.46
C ARG A 88 1.60 2.86 -31.74
N ALA A 89 2.80 2.32 -31.89
CA ALA A 89 3.23 1.12 -31.16
C ALA A 89 3.26 1.38 -29.65
N TYR A 90 3.77 2.55 -29.23
CA TYR A 90 3.80 2.95 -27.83
C TYR A 90 2.39 3.05 -27.22
N ARG A 91 1.42 3.67 -27.91
CA ARG A 91 0.02 3.73 -27.45
C ARG A 91 -0.57 2.33 -27.23
N LYS A 92 -0.24 1.36 -28.09
CA LYS A 92 -0.66 -0.04 -27.90
C LYS A 92 -0.01 -0.66 -26.67
N TYR A 93 1.26 -0.38 -26.42
CA TYR A 93 1.93 -0.82 -25.20
C TYR A 93 1.28 -0.24 -23.95
N ILE A 94 1.00 1.07 -23.93
CA ILE A 94 0.27 1.73 -22.82
C ILE A 94 -1.05 1.01 -22.56
N ALA A 95 -1.85 0.78 -23.60
CA ALA A 95 -3.13 0.09 -23.47
C ALA A 95 -3.00 -1.33 -22.89
N ILE A 96 -1.89 -2.03 -23.13
CA ILE A 96 -1.58 -3.34 -22.50
C ILE A 96 -1.17 -3.15 -21.04
N ALA A 97 -0.33 -2.15 -20.77
CA ALA A 97 0.25 -1.89 -19.45
C ALA A 97 -0.75 -1.29 -18.44
N THR A 98 -1.91 -0.80 -18.89
CA THR A 98 -2.97 -0.21 -18.06
C THR A 98 -4.27 -1.03 -18.10
N MET A 99 -4.22 -2.31 -18.47
CA MET A 99 -5.41 -3.19 -18.45
C MET A 99 -5.80 -3.56 -17.01
N GLU A 100 -6.71 -2.81 -16.40
CA GLU A 100 -7.13 -2.96 -15.00
C GLU A 100 -7.71 -4.36 -14.69
N ASN A 101 -8.50 -4.93 -15.60
CA ASN A 101 -9.18 -6.22 -15.40
C ASN A 101 -8.35 -7.43 -15.86
N THR A 102 -7.04 -7.27 -16.09
CA THR A 102 -6.17 -8.35 -16.58
C THR A 102 -5.12 -8.71 -15.53
N PRO A 103 -4.91 -10.01 -15.24
CA PRO A 103 -3.84 -10.41 -14.34
C PRO A 103 -2.47 -9.89 -14.81
N ILE A 104 -1.66 -9.35 -13.90
CA ILE A 104 -0.33 -8.78 -14.21
C ILE A 104 0.54 -9.75 -15.02
N LYS A 105 0.49 -11.05 -14.71
CA LYS A 105 1.21 -12.11 -15.46
C LYS A 105 0.81 -12.13 -16.94
N VAL A 106 -0.48 -11.96 -17.23
CA VAL A 106 -1.02 -11.89 -18.60
C VAL A 106 -0.62 -10.57 -19.26
N MET A 107 -0.66 -9.43 -18.55
CA MET A 107 -0.20 -8.14 -19.07
C MET A 107 1.28 -8.17 -19.47
N ARG A 108 2.15 -8.76 -18.63
CA ARG A 108 3.58 -8.94 -18.91
C ARG A 108 3.82 -9.84 -20.12
N LYS A 109 3.06 -10.93 -20.25
CA LYS A 109 3.13 -11.81 -21.43
C LYS A 109 2.76 -11.04 -22.72
N LYS A 110 1.62 -10.33 -22.72
CA LYS A 110 1.19 -9.50 -23.85
C LYS A 110 2.22 -8.41 -24.19
N SER A 111 2.83 -7.81 -23.18
CA SER A 111 3.88 -6.79 -23.36
C SER A 111 5.14 -7.37 -24.00
N LEU A 112 5.57 -8.58 -23.60
CA LEU A 112 6.70 -9.27 -24.22
C LEU A 112 6.42 -9.69 -25.67
N GLU A 113 5.19 -10.14 -25.97
CA GLU A 113 4.76 -10.43 -27.34
C GLU A 113 4.77 -9.16 -28.21
N TRP A 114 4.25 -8.05 -27.66
CA TRP A 114 4.35 -6.74 -28.30
C TRP A 114 5.81 -6.33 -28.53
N ALA A 115 6.68 -6.48 -27.53
CA ALA A 115 8.08 -6.11 -27.62
C ALA A 115 8.83 -6.95 -28.67
N LYS A 116 8.52 -8.25 -28.78
CA LYS A 116 9.04 -9.13 -29.83
C LYS A 116 8.63 -8.63 -31.22
N LYS A 117 7.36 -8.24 -31.41
CA LYS A 117 6.86 -7.70 -32.69
C LYS A 117 7.56 -6.41 -33.11
N HIS A 118 8.06 -5.63 -32.15
CA HIS A 118 8.66 -4.32 -32.37
C HIS A 118 10.20 -4.31 -32.20
N GLY A 119 10.84 -5.48 -32.05
CA GLY A 119 12.30 -5.57 -31.97
C GLY A 119 12.91 -5.01 -30.69
N VAL A 120 12.13 -4.86 -29.61
CA VAL A 120 12.57 -4.29 -28.32
C VAL A 120 12.44 -5.28 -27.16
N LYS A 121 12.43 -6.58 -27.47
CA LYS A 121 12.22 -7.65 -26.48
C LYS A 121 13.30 -7.65 -25.41
N ALA A 122 14.57 -7.53 -25.80
CA ALA A 122 15.70 -7.56 -24.87
C ALA A 122 15.65 -6.40 -23.87
N GLU A 123 15.29 -5.20 -24.33
CA GLU A 123 15.12 -4.01 -23.50
C GLU A 123 13.95 -4.13 -22.54
N MET A 124 12.85 -4.76 -22.97
CA MET A 124 11.71 -5.01 -22.09
C MET A 124 12.02 -6.06 -21.01
N GLU A 125 12.73 -7.12 -21.35
CA GLU A 125 13.18 -8.12 -20.37
C GLU A 125 14.15 -7.51 -19.35
N LYS A 126 15.12 -6.70 -19.83
CA LYS A 126 16.03 -5.95 -18.96
C LYS A 126 15.27 -4.99 -18.04
N PHE A 127 14.32 -4.22 -18.59
CA PHE A 127 13.47 -3.31 -17.81
C PHE A 127 12.70 -4.03 -16.71
N TYR A 128 12.09 -5.19 -16.99
CA TYR A 128 11.38 -5.96 -15.98
C TYR A 128 12.30 -6.52 -14.89
N LYS A 129 13.53 -6.89 -15.23
CA LYS A 129 14.53 -7.32 -14.24
C LYS A 129 14.92 -6.16 -13.32
N GLU A 130 15.24 -5.00 -13.89
CA GLU A 130 15.60 -3.80 -13.12
C GLU A 130 14.46 -3.37 -12.19
N GLN A 131 13.22 -3.37 -12.68
CA GLN A 131 12.06 -3.04 -11.86
C GLN A 131 11.85 -4.03 -10.71
N ALA A 132 12.11 -5.33 -10.91
CA ALA A 132 12.05 -6.31 -9.83
C ALA A 132 13.09 -6.02 -8.75
N GLU A 133 14.35 -5.79 -9.14
CA GLU A 133 15.45 -5.49 -8.21
C GLU A 133 15.23 -4.17 -7.45
N GLU A 134 14.77 -3.11 -8.12
CA GLU A 134 14.44 -1.84 -7.49
C GLU A 134 13.32 -2.00 -6.46
N SER A 135 12.34 -2.83 -6.77
CA SER A 135 11.20 -3.01 -5.90
C SER A 135 11.53 -3.83 -4.67
N GLU A 136 12.34 -4.88 -4.79
CA GLU A 136 12.87 -5.61 -3.63
C GLU A 136 13.70 -4.69 -2.71
N LYS A 137 14.52 -3.79 -3.29
CA LYS A 137 15.27 -2.79 -2.51
C LYS A 137 14.34 -1.81 -1.81
N ARG A 138 13.27 -1.38 -2.47
CA ARG A 138 12.28 -0.46 -1.91
C ARG A 138 11.50 -1.12 -0.77
N GLU A 139 11.08 -2.36 -0.95
CA GLU A 139 10.37 -3.15 0.05
C GLU A 139 11.18 -3.28 1.34
N LYS A 140 12.47 -3.68 1.23
CA LYS A 140 13.37 -3.75 2.38
C LYS A 140 13.49 -2.42 3.12
N LYS A 141 13.53 -1.29 2.40
CA LYS A 141 13.57 0.05 2.99
C LYS A 141 12.25 0.41 3.70
N ILE A 142 11.11 0.04 3.13
CA ILE A 142 9.79 0.26 3.73
C ILE A 142 9.65 -0.54 5.01
N ILE A 143 9.99 -1.83 4.98
CA ILE A 143 9.95 -2.71 6.17
C ILE A 143 10.83 -2.12 7.28
N ALA A 144 12.08 -1.77 6.98
CA ALA A 144 12.98 -1.18 7.95
C ALA A 144 12.45 0.14 8.52
N LEU A 145 11.85 0.99 7.68
CA LEU A 145 11.22 2.24 8.13
C LEU A 145 10.06 1.96 9.09
N LEU A 146 9.19 1.00 8.78
CA LEU A 146 8.05 0.65 9.63
C LEU A 146 8.49 0.09 10.99
N GLU A 147 9.49 -0.79 11.01
CA GLU A 147 10.05 -1.33 12.25
C GLU A 147 10.69 -0.24 13.12
N ASN A 148 11.41 0.71 12.50
CA ASN A 148 12.00 1.84 13.20
C ASN A 148 10.94 2.85 13.67
N ALA A 149 9.90 3.08 12.87
CA ALA A 149 8.80 3.97 13.20
C ALA A 149 8.01 3.47 14.40
N ALA A 150 7.75 2.16 14.51
CA ALA A 150 7.13 1.60 15.70
C ALA A 150 7.94 1.90 16.98
N LYS A 151 9.27 1.79 16.92
CA LYS A 151 10.15 2.12 18.05
C LYS A 151 10.19 3.61 18.34
N ALA A 152 10.24 4.45 17.30
CA ALA A 152 10.23 5.90 17.42
C ALA A 152 8.90 6.41 18.00
N TYR A 153 7.78 5.82 17.60
CA TYR A 153 6.46 6.18 18.09
C TYR A 153 6.30 5.88 19.59
N ARG A 154 6.84 4.76 20.09
CA ARG A 154 6.89 4.52 21.54
C ARG A 154 7.65 5.62 22.29
N LYS A 155 8.77 6.10 21.74
CA LYS A 155 9.50 7.25 22.32
C LYS A 155 8.69 8.53 22.24
N TYR A 156 7.98 8.75 21.13
CA TYR A 156 7.08 9.88 20.96
C TYR A 156 6.00 9.93 22.04
N LEU A 157 5.35 8.80 22.33
CA LEU A 157 4.34 8.73 23.39
C LEU A 157 4.89 9.10 24.76
N THR A 158 6.14 8.72 25.07
CA THR A 158 6.78 9.09 26.36
C THR A 158 7.11 10.57 26.48
N LEU A 159 6.95 11.37 25.41
CA LEU A 159 7.14 12.82 25.49
C LEU A 159 5.99 13.50 26.23
N PHE A 160 4.79 12.93 26.16
CA PHE A 160 3.57 13.47 26.77
C PHE A 160 3.44 13.01 28.22
N ASP A 161 4.26 13.61 29.07
CA ASP A 161 4.27 13.40 30.52
C ASP A 161 3.61 14.61 31.20
N ASP A 162 2.64 14.37 32.08
CA ASP A 162 1.92 15.41 32.83
C ASP A 162 2.83 16.24 33.74
N ASN A 163 4.04 15.75 34.03
CA ASN A 163 5.06 16.49 34.78
C ASN A 163 5.84 17.50 33.92
N LYS A 164 5.65 17.50 32.60
CA LYS A 164 6.33 18.42 31.68
C LYS A 164 5.44 19.59 31.31
N THR A 165 6.06 20.75 31.11
CA THR A 165 5.41 21.90 30.50
C THR A 165 5.22 21.68 28.99
N ALA A 166 4.21 22.32 28.40
CA ALA A 166 3.98 22.30 26.96
C ALA A 166 5.23 22.71 26.14
N ARG A 167 6.03 23.66 26.67
CA ARG A 167 7.28 24.08 26.04
C ARG A 167 8.34 22.98 26.01
N GLN A 168 8.47 22.21 27.09
CA GLN A 168 9.40 21.07 27.15
C GLN A 168 8.97 19.96 26.20
N ILE A 169 7.66 19.66 26.14
CA ILE A 169 7.10 18.70 25.18
C ILE A 169 7.44 19.12 23.74
N ALA A 170 7.22 20.39 23.38
CA ALA A 170 7.52 20.89 22.05
C ALA A 170 9.02 20.79 21.69
N GLN A 171 9.91 21.05 22.65
CA GLN A 171 11.36 20.90 22.45
C GLN A 171 11.77 19.44 22.25
N ASP A 172 11.23 18.53 23.04
CA ASP A 172 11.50 17.11 22.92
C ASP A 172 10.94 16.55 21.60
N GLU A 173 9.77 17.00 21.18
CA GLU A 173 9.16 16.64 19.91
C GLU A 173 10.02 17.12 18.73
N GLN A 174 10.49 18.36 18.77
CA GLN A 174 11.42 18.90 17.78
C GLN A 174 12.74 18.12 17.73
N LYS A 175 13.26 17.69 18.89
CA LYS A 175 14.45 16.84 18.94
C LYS A 175 14.20 15.49 18.27
N LEU A 176 13.07 14.84 18.55
CA LEU A 176 12.70 13.57 17.91
C LEU A 176 12.54 13.72 16.39
N HIS A 177 11.93 14.82 15.94
CA HIS A 177 11.81 15.15 14.52
C HIS A 177 13.17 15.30 13.85
N ASN A 178 14.13 15.99 14.49
CA ASN A 178 15.47 16.15 13.96
C ASN A 178 16.28 14.85 13.94
N GLU A 179 16.15 14.02 14.99
CA GLU A 179 16.89 12.75 15.09
C GLU A 179 16.31 11.65 14.18
N ARG A 180 14.99 11.64 13.98
CA ARG A 180 14.25 10.57 13.28
C ARG A 180 13.19 11.14 12.35
N PRO A 181 13.56 11.94 11.35
CA PRO A 181 12.61 12.70 10.56
C PRO A 181 11.64 11.80 9.80
N LYS A 182 12.11 10.67 9.23
CA LYS A 182 11.27 9.79 8.41
C LYS A 182 10.21 9.08 9.25
N GLU A 183 10.62 8.53 10.38
CA GLU A 183 9.74 7.88 11.34
C GLU A 183 8.73 8.87 11.91
N TYR A 184 9.19 10.08 12.24
CA TYR A 184 8.35 11.18 12.72
C TYR A 184 7.25 11.55 11.73
N TYR A 185 7.63 11.81 10.47
CA TYR A 185 6.65 12.13 9.44
C TYR A 185 5.65 11.00 9.21
N LEU A 186 6.09 9.74 9.30
CA LEU A 186 5.21 8.60 9.09
C LEU A 186 4.11 8.53 10.14
N PHE A 187 4.44 8.58 11.43
CA PHE A 187 3.39 8.50 12.45
C PHE A 187 2.54 9.77 12.51
N LYS A 188 3.08 10.96 12.19
CA LYS A 188 2.29 12.19 12.08
C LYS A 188 1.30 12.13 10.92
N TYR A 189 1.70 11.55 9.80
CA TYR A 189 0.80 11.31 8.67
C TYR A 189 -0.33 10.36 9.06
N VAL A 190 -0.03 9.28 9.79
CA VAL A 190 -1.05 8.34 10.29
C VAL A 190 -1.99 9.03 11.29
N ASP A 191 -1.46 9.83 12.20
CA ASP A 191 -2.22 10.61 13.19
C ASP A 191 -3.22 11.56 12.50
N GLN A 192 -2.74 12.35 11.53
CA GLN A 192 -3.59 13.23 10.72
C GLN A 192 -4.67 12.46 9.94
N MET A 193 -4.36 11.28 9.42
CA MET A 193 -5.34 10.45 8.71
C MET A 193 -6.43 9.92 9.64
N LEU A 194 -6.12 9.67 10.92
CA LEU A 194 -7.08 9.22 11.91
C LEU A 194 -8.00 10.34 12.40
N GLU A 195 -7.52 11.58 12.44
CA GLU A 195 -8.37 12.76 12.73
C GLU A 195 -9.42 13.04 11.63
N LEU A 196 -9.19 12.51 10.42
CA LEU A 196 -10.09 12.68 9.27
C LEU A 196 -11.14 11.56 9.14
N LEU A 197 -11.09 10.54 10.00
CA LEU A 197 -12.03 9.41 10.04
C LEU A 197 -13.11 9.60 11.11
#